data_AF-A0A382Y3Q9-F1
#
_entry.id   AF-A0A382Y3Q9-F1
#
_cell.length_a   1.000
_cell.length_b   1.000
_cell.length_c   1.000
_cell.angle_alpha   90.00
_cell.angle_beta   90.00
_cell.angle_gamma   90.00
#
_symmetry.space_group_name_H-M   'P 1'
#
loop_
_entity.id
_entity.type
_entity.pdbx_description
1 polymer ?
#
loop_
_entity_poly.entity_id
_entity_poly.type
_entity_poly.pdbx_seq_one_letter_code
_entity_poly.pdbx_strand_id
1 'polypeptide(L)' 'MKYKIIKIKPVSGALGAEVSGVDLSKPLTKKALEEIKSAWLEHQVLFFRNQSLTPEQHVA' A
#
# COMPACT_ATOMS: atom_id res chain seq x y z
N MET A 1 8.45 -0.01 15.15
CA MET A 1 8.10 -0.07 13.71
C MET A 1 6.63 0.31 13.56
N LYS A 2 6.30 1.37 12.81
CA LYS A 2 4.93 1.91 12.69
C LYS A 2 3.99 0.96 11.93
N TYR A 3 4.55 0.21 10.98
CA TYR A 3 3.86 -0.78 10.16
C TYR A 3 4.40 -2.19 10.48
N LYS A 4 3.51 -3.18 10.59
CA LYS A 4 3.86 -4.58 10.89
C LYS A 4 3.68 -5.49 9.68
N ILE A 5 2.77 -5.16 8.77
CA ILE A 5 2.45 -5.95 7.58
C ILE A 5 3.13 -5.35 6.35
N ILE A 6 3.02 -4.04 6.17
CA ILE A 6 3.57 -3.35 5.01
C ILE A 6 4.94 -2.72 5.31
N LYS A 7 5.74 -2.55 4.26
CA LYS A 7 6.99 -1.80 4.29
C LYS A 7 6.84 -0.56 3.43
N ILE A 8 7.35 0.56 3.95
CA ILE A 8 7.24 1.89 3.35
C ILE A 8 8.64 2.37 2.95
N LYS A 9 8.79 2.83 1.71
CA LYS A 9 9.96 3.53 1.21
C LYS A 9 9.53 4.90 0.64
N PRO A 10 9.77 6.01 1.36
CA PRO A 10 9.39 7.34 0.88
C PRO A 10 10.03 7.69 -0.47
N VAL A 11 9.28 8.35 -1.35
CA VAL A 11 9.75 8.80 -2.66
C VAL A 11 10.04 10.30 -2.56
N SER A 12 11.17 10.65 -1.94
CA SER A 12 11.79 11.99 -1.80
C SER A 12 10.91 13.26 -1.66
N GLY A 13 11.29 14.11 -0.70
CA GLY A 13 11.01 15.55 -0.70
C GLY A 13 9.73 15.94 0.03
N ALA A 14 8.59 15.84 -0.64
CA ALA A 14 7.33 16.36 -0.11
C ALA A 14 6.30 15.27 0.15
N LEU A 15 6.13 14.32 -0.77
CA LEU A 15 4.98 13.41 -0.82
C LEU A 15 5.35 12.08 -1.49
N GLY A 16 4.58 11.04 -1.18
CA GLY A 16 4.66 9.76 -1.85
C GLY A 16 5.48 8.72 -1.10
N ALA A 17 5.01 7.47 -1.16
CA ALA A 17 5.77 6.32 -0.70
C ALA A 17 5.51 5.08 -1.54
N GLU A 18 6.57 4.30 -1.78
CA GLU A 18 6.46 2.95 -2.31
C GLU A 18 6.11 1.97 -1.18
N VAL A 19 5.10 1.15 -1.41
CA VAL A 19 4.57 0.16 -0.47
C VAL A 19 4.87 -1.24 -0.97
N SER A 20 5.41 -2.07 -0.09
CA SER A 20 5.68 -3.49 -0.35
C SER A 20 5.26 -4.37 0.84
N GLY A 21 5.26 -5.70 0.65
CA GLY A 21 4.80 -6.65 1.68
C GLY A 21 3.30 -6.99 1.61
N VAL A 22 2.62 -6.55 0.55
CA VAL A 22 1.21 -6.82 0.28
C VAL A 22 1.00 -7.21 -1.18
N ASP A 23 0.07 -8.13 -1.40
CA ASP A 23 -0.41 -8.58 -2.70
C ASP A 23 -1.87 -8.12 -2.85
N LEU A 24 -2.12 -7.18 -3.76
CA LEU A 24 -3.44 -6.59 -4.02
C LEU A 24 -4.33 -7.51 -4.87
N SER A 25 -3.79 -8.60 -5.44
CA SER A 25 -4.59 -9.57 -6.20
C SER A 25 -5.43 -10.48 -5.30
N LYS A 26 -5.34 -10.31 -3.98
CA LYS A 26 -6.01 -11.14 -2.96
C LYS A 26 -6.70 -10.25 -1.93
N PRO A 27 -7.75 -10.75 -1.25
CA PRO A 27 -8.39 -10.02 -0.17
C PRO A 27 -7.38 -9.60 0.91
N LEU A 28 -7.42 -8.33 1.28
CA LEU A 28 -6.56 -7.78 2.32
C LEU A 28 -7.07 -8.14 3.71
N THR A 29 -6.15 -8.48 4.61
CA THR A 29 -6.49 -8.58 6.03
C THR A 29 -6.88 -7.20 6.56
N LYS A 30 -7.77 -7.16 7.56
CA LYS A 30 -8.14 -5.89 8.23
C LYS A 30 -6.91 -5.11 8.68
N LYS A 31 -5.88 -5.79 9.20
CA LYS A 31 -4.66 -5.14 9.67
C LYS A 31 -3.85 -4.51 8.52
N ALA A 32 -3.73 -5.19 7.39
CA ALA A 32 -3.04 -4.66 6.21
C ALA A 32 -3.77 -3.41 5.67
N LEU A 33 -5.11 -3.47 5.59
CA LEU A 33 -5.92 -2.35 5.12
C LEU A 33 -5.77 -1.10 6.02
N GLU A 34 -5.79 -1.28 7.33
CA GLU A 34 -5.62 -0.16 8.28
C GLU A 34 -4.22 0.45 8.21
N GLU A 35 -3.18 -0.36 7.99
CA GLU A 35 -1.83 0.14 7.76
C GLU A 35 -1.70 0.90 6.44
N ILE A 36 -2.32 0.42 5.35
CA ILE A 36 -2.35 1.10 4.05
C ILE A 36 -3.06 2.46 4.16
N LYS A 37 -4.23 2.51 4.83
CA LYS A 37 -4.94 3.78 5.08
C LYS A 37 -4.08 4.76 5.88
N SER A 38 -3.41 4.28 6.93
CA SER A 38 -2.53 5.11 7.75
C SER A 38 -1.36 5.67 6.95
N ALA A 39 -0.73 4.84 6.11
CA ALA A 39 0.34 5.25 5.21
C ALA A 39 -0.15 6.24 4.15
N TRP A 40 -1.38 6.07 3.66
CA TRP A 40 -1.97 6.98 2.68
C TRP A 40 -2.20 8.36 3.26
N LEU A 41 -2.69 8.47 4.49
CA LEU A 41 -2.87 9.77 5.17
C LEU A 41 -1.54 10.49 5.42
N GLU A 42 -0.46 9.74 5.69
CA GLU A 42 0.87 10.30 5.96
C GLU A 42 1.60 10.71 4.67
N HIS A 43 1.53 9.88 3.64
CA HIS A 43 2.33 10.04 2.42
C HIS A 43 1.54 10.61 1.24
N GLN A 44 0.22 10.72 1.35
CA GLN A 44 -0.75 11.24 0.37
C GLN A 44 -0.88 10.43 -0.94
N VAL A 45 0.21 9.82 -1.40
CA VAL A 45 0.28 9.00 -2.61
C VAL A 45 1.05 7.72 -2.28
N LEU A 46 0.49 6.57 -2.66
CA LEU A 46 1.13 5.27 -2.44
C LEU A 46 1.36 4.58 -3.79
N PHE A 47 2.57 4.05 -3.98
CA PHE A 47 2.94 3.27 -5.15
C PHE A 47 3.05 1.79 -4.79
N PHE A 48 2.25 0.94 -5.43
CA PHE A 48 2.34 -0.51 -5.28
C PHE A 48 2.99 -1.08 -6.55
N ARG A 49 4.26 -1.48 -6.45
CA ARG A 49 5.00 -2.08 -7.58
C ARG A 49 4.63 -3.56 -7.74
N ASN A 50 4.78 -4.06 -8.96
CA ASN A 50 4.66 -5.49 -9.30
C ASN A 50 3.30 -6.10 -8.94
N GLN A 51 2.21 -5.36 -9.14
CA GLN A 51 0.85 -5.84 -8.95
C GLN A 51 0.24 -6.16 -10.31
N SER A 52 0.01 -7.45 -10.58
CA SER A 52 -0.73 -7.90 -11.75
C SER A 52 -2.17 -8.13 -11.36
N LEU A 53 -3.06 -7.20 -11.73
CA LEU A 53 -4.48 -7.24 -11.37
C LEU A 53 -5.34 -7.41 -12.62
N THR A 54 -6.38 -8.23 -12.55
CA THR A 54 -7.48 -8.16 -13.52
C THR A 54 -8.30 -6.88 -13.28
N PRO A 55 -9.09 -6.42 -14.27
CA PRO A 55 -9.98 -5.27 -14.07
C PRO A 55 -10.91 -5.42 -12.86
N GLU A 56 -11.43 -6.63 -12.62
CA GLU A 56 -12.32 -6.91 -11.49
C GLU A 56 -11.56 -6.80 -10.16
N GLN A 57 -10.32 -7.30 -10.09
CA GLN A 57 -9.48 -7.19 -8.90
C GLN A 57 -9.06 -5.74 -8.59
N HIS A 58 -9.02 -4.85 -9.59
CA HIS A 58 -8.71 -3.44 -9.38
C HIS A 58 -9.91 -2.66 -8.81
N VAL A 59 -11.14 -3.09 -9.11
CA VAL A 59 -12.37 -2.41 -8.67
C VAL A 59 -12.85 -2.88 -7.30
N ALA A 60 -12.55 -4.12 -6.92
CA ALA A 60 -13.04 -4.81 -5.72
C ALA A 60 -12.57 -4.19 -4.39
#